data_AF-A0A939UPV2-F1
#
_entry.id   AF-A0A939UPV2-F1
#
_cell.length_a   1.000
_cell.length_b   1.000
_cell.length_c   1.000
_cell.angle_alpha   90.00
_cell.angle_beta   90.00
_cell.angle_gamma   90.00
#
_symmetry.space_group_name_H-M   'P 1'
#
loop_
_entity.id
_entity.type
_entity.pdbx_description
1 polymer ?
#
loop_
_entity_poly.entity_id
_entity_poly.type
_entity_poly.pdbx_seq_one_letter_code
_entity_poly.pdbx_strand_id
1 'polypeptide(L)' 'MNEIYHVTLQPMGTVVQVPGGTPVSRLLFSRDIHVETPCGGAGKCGKCRIIAKGALSPLSDTE' A
#
# COMPACT_ATOMS: atom_id res chain seq x y z
N MET A 1 6.60 18.11 -7.42
CA MET A 1 7.63 17.29 -6.75
C MET A 1 6.89 16.34 -5.84
N ASN A 2 7.03 15.03 -6.01
CA ASN A 2 6.36 14.06 -5.13
C ASN A 2 7.24 13.83 -3.90
N GLU A 3 6.66 13.97 -2.72
CA GLU A 3 7.30 13.57 -1.46
C GLU A 3 7.65 12.08 -1.50
N ILE A 4 8.81 11.70 -0.94
CA ILE A 4 9.23 10.30 -0.88
C ILE A 4 8.92 9.76 0.52
N TYR A 5 8.22 8.63 0.57
CA TYR A 5 7.89 7.92 1.80
C TYR A 5 8.81 6.71 1.98
N HIS A 6 9.21 6.45 3.23
CA HIS A 6 9.87 5.22 3.63
C HIS A 6 8.84 4.26 4.23
N VAL A 7 8.58 3.15 3.54
CA VAL A 7 7.56 2.17 3.93
C VAL A 7 8.25 0.86 4.28
N THR A 8 7.96 0.33 5.47
CA THR A 8 8.46 -0.99 5.90
C THR A 8 7.42 -2.06 5.59
N LEU A 9 7.78 -3.03 4.76
CA LEU A 9 6.97 -4.19 4.44
C LEU A 9 7.18 -5.29 5.49
N GLN A 10 6.08 -5.72 6.10
CA GLN A 10 6.06 -6.76 7.13
C GLN A 10 5.43 -8.06 6.57
N PRO A 11 5.87 -9.24 7.03
CA PRO A 11 6.83 -9.47 8.12
C PRO A 11 8.32 -9.41 7.70
N MET A 12 8.64 -9.18 6.42
CA MET A 12 10.03 -9.26 5.93
C MET A 12 10.99 -8.20 6.50
N GLY A 13 10.48 -7.13 7.11
CA GLY A 13 11.31 -6.03 7.62
C GLY A 13 11.98 -5.19 6.52
N THR A 14 11.53 -5.33 5.27
CA THR A 14 12.14 -4.66 4.12
C THR A 14 11.66 -3.22 4.03
N VAL A 15 12.58 -2.27 3.98
CA VAL A 15 12.25 -0.85 3.79
C VAL A 15 12.34 -0.48 2.31
N VAL A 16 11.32 0.22 1.81
CA VAL A 16 11.25 0.67 0.41
C VAL A 16 10.95 2.17 0.37
N GLN A 17 11.62 2.88 -0.53
CA GLN A 17 11.33 4.28 -0.82
C GLN A 17 10.34 4.37 -1.99
N VAL A 18 9.25 5.10 -1.81
CA VAL A 18 8.22 5.28 -2.85
C VAL A 18 7.75 6.73 -2.93
N PRO A 19 7.47 7.25 -4.13
CA PRO A 19 6.79 8.53 -4.27
C PRO A 19 5.38 8.48 -3.67
N GLY A 20 4.98 9.58 -3.04
CA GLY A 20 3.60 9.84 -2.63
C GLY A 20 2.63 9.65 -3.79
N GLY A 21 1.48 9.06 -3.49
CA GLY A 21 0.46 8.69 -4.48
C GLY A 21 0.67 7.32 -5.13
N THR A 22 1.73 6.58 -4.78
CA THR A 22 1.91 5.19 -5.24
C THR A 22 0.88 4.27 -4.55
N PRO A 23 0.04 3.53 -5.30
CA PRO A 23 -0.87 2.55 -4.70
C PRO A 23 -0.10 1.44 -3.99
N VAL A 24 -0.56 1.00 -2.80
CA VAL A 24 0.10 -0.06 -2.04
C VAL A 24 0.18 -1.36 -2.84
N SER A 25 -0.84 -1.71 -3.61
CA SER A 25 -0.82 -2.86 -4.52
C SER A 25 0.33 -2.80 -5.53
N ARG A 26 0.64 -1.62 -6.06
CA ARG A 26 1.75 -1.42 -7.01
C ARG A 26 3.10 -1.51 -6.31
N LEU A 27 3.22 -0.99 -5.09
CA LEU A 27 4.41 -1.17 -4.25
C LEU A 27 4.68 -2.66 -4.01
N LEU A 28 3.68 -3.40 -3.57
CA LEU A 28 3.80 -4.84 -3.30
C LEU A 28 4.17 -5.63 -4.57
N PHE A 29 3.48 -5.37 -5.68
CA PHE A 29 3.78 -6.01 -6.96
C PHE A 29 5.22 -5.77 -7.41
N SER A 30 5.77 -4.55 -7.21
CA SER A 30 7.16 -4.25 -7.56
C SER A 30 8.20 -5.08 -6.77
N ARG A 31 7.80 -5.64 -5.62
CA ARG A 31 8.60 -6.50 -4.75
C ARG A 31 8.23 -7.98 -4.88
N ASP A 32 7.57 -8.35 -5.98
CA ASP A 32 7.09 -9.70 -6.27
C ASP A 32 6.06 -10.24 -5.25
N ILE A 33 5.45 -9.36 -4.47
CA ILE A 33 4.39 -9.69 -3.51
C ILE A 33 3.05 -9.52 -4.24
N HIS A 34 2.43 -10.64 -4.59
CA HIS A 34 1.20 -10.67 -5.36
C HIS A 34 -0.01 -10.71 -4.45
N VAL A 35 -0.91 -9.74 -4.61
CA VAL A 35 -2.19 -9.68 -3.90
C VAL A 35 -3.31 -9.61 -4.94
N GLU A 36 -4.41 -10.32 -4.70
CA GLU A 36 -5.55 -10.26 -5.61
C GLU A 36 -6.21 -8.88 -5.55
N THR A 37 -6.22 -8.17 -6.68
CA THR A 37 -6.91 -6.88 -6.83
C THR A 37 -7.96 -6.94 -7.92
N PRO A 38 -9.04 -7.74 -7.78
CA PRO A 38 -10.06 -7.87 -8.83
C PRO A 38 -10.81 -6.56 -9.11
N CYS A 39 -10.85 -5.62 -8.16
CA CYS A 39 -11.37 -4.27 -8.38
C CYS A 39 -10.30 -3.23 -8.78
N GLY A 40 -9.06 -3.67 -9.03
CA GLY A 40 -7.94 -2.79 -9.38
C GLY A 40 -7.44 -1.87 -8.26
N GLY A 41 -7.86 -2.09 -7.00
CA GLY A 41 -7.48 -1.23 -5.87
C GLY A 41 -8.44 -0.07 -5.60
N ALA A 42 -9.66 -0.09 -6.14
CA ALA A 42 -10.63 0.99 -6.01
C ALA A 42 -11.37 1.06 -4.64
N GLY A 43 -10.99 0.28 -3.63
CA GLY A 43 -11.65 0.28 -2.31
C GLY A 43 -13.05 -0.34 -2.25
N LYS A 44 -13.57 -0.95 -3.34
CA LYS A 44 -14.97 -1.42 -3.41
C LYS A 44 -15.22 -2.88 -2.99
N CYS A 45 -14.19 -3.73 -2.98
CA CYS A 45 -14.37 -5.18 -2.74
C CYS A 45 -13.78 -5.70 -1.43
N GLY A 46 -12.87 -4.95 -0.79
CA GLY A 46 -12.23 -5.34 0.48
C GLY A 46 -11.30 -6.55 0.43
N LYS A 47 -11.06 -7.19 -0.73
CA LYS A 47 -10.25 -8.43 -0.81
C LYS A 47 -8.75 -8.22 -0.57
N CYS A 48 -8.23 -7.05 -0.89
CA CYS A 48 -6.83 -6.68 -0.71
C CYS A 48 -6.59 -5.93 0.62
N ARG A 49 -7.37 -6.24 1.67
CA ARG A 49 -7.27 -5.60 2.98
C ARG A 49 -5.88 -5.81 3.59
N ILE A 50 -5.33 -4.76 4.16
CA ILE A 50 -4.03 -4.76 4.85
C ILE A 50 -4.17 -4.10 6.23
N ILE A 51 -3.11 -4.23 7.05
CA ILE A 51 -2.95 -3.46 8.28
C ILE A 51 -1.78 -2.52 8.07
N ALA A 52 -2.00 -1.23 8.27
CA ALA A 52 -0.97 -0.19 8.19
C ALA A 52 -0.79 0.48 9.56
N LYS A 53 0.43 0.97 9.84
CA LYS A 53 0.77 1.71 11.06
C LYS A 53 1.80 2.80 10.73
N GLY A 54 1.84 3.84 11.55
CA GLY A 54 2.80 4.95 11.43
C GLY A 54 2.11 6.28 11.11
N ALA A 55 2.82 7.14 10.37
CA ALA A 55 2.28 8.42 9.91
C ALA A 55 1.32 8.20 8.73
N LEU A 56 0.06 7.93 9.05
CA LEU A 56 -1.01 7.70 8.08
C LEU A 56 -1.98 8.88 8.07
N SER A 57 -2.60 9.12 6.92
CA SER A 57 -3.79 9.97 6.85
C SER A 57 -4.95 9.34 7.64
N PRO A 58 -5.95 10.13 8.04
CA PRO A 58 -7.19 9.57 8.58
C PRO A 58 -7.82 8.55 7.63
N LEU A 59 -8.53 7.56 8.19
CA LEU A 59 -9.28 6.60 7.40
C LEU A 59 -10.38 7.30 6.60
N SER A 60 -10.59 6.80 5.38
CA SER A 60 -11.72 7.17 4.53
C SER A 60 -12.87 6.15 4.71
N ASP A 61 -14.07 6.45 4.20
CA ASP A 61 -15.21 5.52 4.25
C ASP A 61 -14.94 4.18 3.54
N THR A 62 -13.93 4.13 2.69
CA THR A 62 -13.57 2.96 1.86
C THR A 62 -12.39 2.15 2.38
N GLU A 63 -11.74 2.58 3.47
CA GLU A 63 -10.48 2.02 3.98
C GLU A 63 -10.52 1.69 5.47
#